data_AF-A0A7X7R1Y7-F1
#
_entry.id   AF-A0A7X7R1Y7-F1
#
_cell.length_a   1.000
_cell.length_b   1.000
_cell.length_c   1.000
_cell.angle_alpha   90.00
_cell.angle_beta   90.00
_cell.angle_gamma   90.00
#
_symmetry.space_group_name_H-M   'P 1'
#
loop_
_entity.id
_entity.type
_entity.pdbx_description
1 polymer ?
#
loop_
_entity_poly.entity_id
_entity_poly.type
_entity_poly.pdbx_seq_one_letter_code
_entity_poly.pdbx_strand_id
1 'polypeptide(L)'
;MSTTTKKISNINDELDVKLFLYIARHNILYPIVFIIVAFCGAFLYLRYTPPVYQTSAIIQLSSENQANRILPTATIYDDDIAKQIELLRSSVFLQRSFSRLPLDMSYYSKGRFLNSEIFRNAPFRIEYKVKNPAIFGIPIYLDFINAEKYSLSYTIPGMKPNKQEYLVNQVVQLPEIELKLEIGNYNAIVEQQSTISKNSYFIVVNNPENLVAAYAPGLKVSVMNAAAKTIQIS
;
A
#
# COMPACT_ATOMS: atom_id res chain seq x y z
N MET A 1 -12.24 -33.45 61.25
CA MET A 1 -12.60 -32.58 60.11
C MET A 1 -12.44 -31.15 60.59
N SER A 2 -11.30 -30.53 60.30
CA SER A 2 -10.98 -29.16 60.74
C SER A 2 -10.44 -28.40 59.53
N THR A 3 -11.30 -27.58 58.93
CA THR A 3 -10.97 -26.74 57.78
C THR A 3 -10.44 -25.39 58.28
N THR A 4 -9.14 -25.17 58.14
CA THR A 4 -8.49 -23.88 58.42
C THR A 4 -8.71 -22.94 57.23
N THR A 5 -9.70 -22.06 57.32
CA THR A 5 -9.91 -21.01 56.31
C THR A 5 -8.88 -19.91 56.53
N LYS A 6 -7.81 -19.92 55.72
CA LYS A 6 -6.78 -18.88 55.73
C LYS A 6 -7.40 -17.57 55.24
N LYS A 7 -7.54 -16.59 56.13
CA LYS A 7 -8.10 -15.27 55.85
C LYS A 7 -7.17 -14.54 54.86
N ILE A 8 -7.63 -14.39 53.62
CA ILE A 8 -6.92 -13.67 52.57
C ILE A 8 -7.02 -12.18 52.93
N SER A 9 -5.88 -11.52 53.13
CA SER A 9 -5.84 -10.09 53.44
C SER A 9 -6.48 -9.30 52.31
N ASN A 10 -7.40 -8.40 52.65
CA ASN A 10 -7.95 -7.43 51.71
C ASN A 10 -6.80 -6.62 51.11
N ILE A 11 -6.67 -6.70 49.78
CA ILE A 11 -5.87 -5.79 48.99
C ILE A 11 -6.66 -4.48 48.98
N ASN A 12 -6.58 -3.71 50.06
CA ASN A 12 -7.12 -2.36 50.06
C ASN A 12 -6.08 -1.49 49.33
N ASP A 13 -6.29 -1.45 48.01
CA ASP A 13 -5.56 -0.74 46.97
C ASP A 13 -5.64 0.78 47.16
N GLU A 14 -4.92 1.33 48.14
CA GLU A 14 -4.51 2.74 48.06
C GLU A 14 -3.05 2.77 47.65
N LEU A 15 -2.82 3.15 46.39
CA LEU A 15 -1.49 3.28 45.83
C LEU A 15 -0.72 4.36 46.61
N ASP A 16 0.18 3.93 47.51
CA ASP A 16 0.98 4.83 48.33
C ASP A 16 2.08 5.49 47.48
N VAL A 17 1.72 6.65 46.90
CA VAL A 17 2.57 7.46 46.03
C VAL A 17 3.88 7.85 46.74
N LYS A 18 3.88 8.02 48.07
CA LYS A 18 5.10 8.40 48.82
C LYS A 18 6.09 7.25 48.89
N LEU A 19 5.62 6.03 49.14
CA LEU A 19 6.46 4.84 49.14
C LEU A 19 7.03 4.56 47.74
N PHE A 20 6.21 4.73 46.70
CA PHE A 20 6.64 4.58 45.31
C PHE A 20 7.76 5.58 44.94
N LEU A 21 7.60 6.87 45.28
CA LEU A 21 8.63 7.89 45.04
C LEU A 21 9.92 7.62 45.83
N TYR A 22 9.82 7.12 47.06
CA TYR A 22 10.98 6.75 47.88
C TYR A 22 11.79 5.62 47.22
N ILE A 23 11.11 4.56 46.77
CA ILE A 23 11.75 3.43 46.07
C ILE A 23 12.32 3.87 44.71
N ALA A 24 11.57 4.68 43.94
CA ALA A 24 12.00 5.21 42.65
C ALA A 24 13.25 6.09 42.76
N ARG A 25 13.39 6.86 43.85
CA ARG A 25 14.57 7.70 44.09
C ARG A 25 15.81 6.88 44.46
N HIS A 26 15.66 5.81 45.24
CA HIS A 26 16.79 4.95 45.63
C HIS A 26 17.30 4.12 44.44
N ASN A 27 16.39 3.74 43.53
CA ASN A 27 16.65 2.87 42.39
C ASN A 27 16.41 3.57 41.04
N ILE A 28 16.83 4.84 40.92
CA ILE A 28 16.53 5.72 39.78
C ILE A 28 17.01 5.19 38.42
N LEU A 29 17.98 4.28 38.40
CA LEU A 29 18.49 3.66 37.18
C LEU A 29 17.41 2.86 36.44
N TYR A 30 16.58 2.09 37.15
CA TYR A 30 15.54 1.26 36.53
C TYR A 30 14.46 2.07 35.78
N PRO A 31 13.83 3.12 36.37
CA PRO A 31 12.87 3.93 35.63
C PRO A 31 13.53 4.69 34.47
N ILE A 32 14.78 5.14 34.60
CA ILE A 32 15.51 5.79 33.49
C ILE A 32 15.73 4.81 32.34
N VAL A 33 16.22 3.59 32.62
CA VAL A 33 16.42 2.56 31.60
C VAL A 33 15.10 2.20 30.94
N PHE A 34 14.01 2.06 31.71
CA PHE A 34 12.69 1.81 31.17
C PHE A 34 12.24 2.92 30.21
N ILE A 35 12.43 4.19 30.57
CA ILE A 35 12.15 5.34 29.70
C ILE A 35 13.00 5.26 28.42
N ILE A 36 14.30 5.01 28.53
CA ILE A 36 15.19 4.91 27.36
C ILE A 36 14.74 3.77 26.42
N VAL A 37 14.39 2.61 26.98
CA VAL A 37 13.90 1.46 26.19
C VAL A 37 12.56 1.78 25.54
N ALA A 38 11.64 2.45 26.24
CA ALA A 38 10.36 2.87 25.68
C ALA A 38 10.53 3.87 24.53
N PHE A 39 11.40 4.87 24.69
CA PHE A 39 11.72 5.83 23.62
C PHE A 39 12.43 5.17 22.45
N CYS A 40 13.37 4.26 22.70
CA CYS A 40 14.03 3.49 21.65
C CYS A 40 13.01 2.64 20.87
N GLY A 41 12.12 1.94 21.58
CA GLY A 41 11.04 1.17 20.96
C GLY A 41 10.10 2.02 20.13
N ALA A 42 9.64 3.16 20.65
CA ALA A 42 8.78 4.11 19.93
C ALA A 42 9.48 4.68 18.69
N PHE A 43 10.77 5.03 18.82
CA PHE A 43 11.58 5.53 17.71
C PHE A 43 11.74 4.49 16.60
N LEU A 44 12.08 3.25 16.96
CA LEU A 44 12.21 2.16 15.99
C LEU A 44 10.86 1.86 15.32
N TYR A 45 9.76 1.84 16.09
CA TYR A 45 8.42 1.66 15.55
C TYR A 45 8.09 2.73 14.51
N LEU A 46 8.29 4.01 14.84
CA LEU A 46 8.00 5.12 13.93
C LEU A 46 8.94 5.14 12.72
N ARG A 47 10.19 4.67 12.89
CA ARG A 47 11.19 4.60 11.82
C ARG A 47 10.89 3.50 10.80
N TYR A 48 10.29 2.38 11.22
CA TYR A 48 10.07 1.21 10.37
C TYR A 48 8.61 0.97 9.97
N THR A 49 7.68 1.79 10.45
CA THR A 49 6.28 1.73 10.01
C THR A 49 6.12 2.44 8.66
N PRO A 50 5.64 1.77 7.60
CA PRO A 50 5.36 2.44 6.32
C PRO A 50 4.28 3.50 6.47
N PRO A 51 4.40 4.64 5.77
CA PRO A 51 3.29 5.59 5.66
C PRO A 51 2.14 4.94 4.89
N VAL A 52 0.93 5.04 5.44
CA VAL A 52 -0.31 4.63 4.76
C VAL A 52 -0.97 5.88 4.20
N TYR A 53 -1.19 5.90 2.89
CA TYR A 53 -1.83 7.00 2.19
C TYR A 53 -3.28 6.65 1.87
N GLN A 54 -4.18 7.62 2.00
CA GLN A 54 -5.58 7.51 1.58
C GLN A 54 -5.90 8.71 0.69
N THR A 55 -6.61 8.45 -0.41
CA THR A 55 -7.18 9.49 -1.27
C THR A 55 -8.68 9.50 -1.06
N SER A 56 -9.35 10.66 -1.19
CA SER A 56 -10.80 10.70 -1.15
C SER A 56 -11.37 11.59 -2.25
N ALA A 57 -12.56 11.22 -2.72
CA ALA A 57 -13.34 11.97 -3.68
C ALA A 57 -14.78 12.10 -3.17
N ILE A 58 -15.37 13.28 -3.34
CA ILE A 58 -16.77 13.54 -3.02
C ILE A 58 -17.51 13.70 -4.35
N ILE A 59 -18.51 12.87 -4.55
CA ILE A 59 -19.37 12.87 -5.74
C ILE A 59 -20.74 13.36 -5.31
N GLN A 60 -21.24 14.41 -5.96
CA GLN A 60 -22.61 14.88 -5.79
C GLN A 60 -23.50 14.29 -6.88
N LEU A 61 -24.65 13.77 -6.48
CA LEU A 61 -25.64 13.21 -7.39
C LEU A 61 -26.58 14.32 -7.85
N SER A 62 -26.44 14.75 -9.10
CA SER A 62 -27.38 15.68 -9.73
C SER A 62 -28.67 14.97 -10.09
N SER A 63 -29.78 15.33 -9.43
CA SER A 63 -31.10 14.82 -9.81
C SER A 63 -31.75 15.75 -10.83
N GLU A 64 -31.40 15.59 -12.10
CA GLU A 64 -32.11 16.25 -13.20
C GLU A 64 -33.02 15.24 -13.92
N ASN A 65 -33.88 14.58 -13.17
CA ASN A 65 -34.95 13.76 -13.72
C ASN A 65 -36.19 14.64 -13.90
N GLN A 66 -36.42 15.14 -15.12
CA GLN A 66 -37.64 15.88 -15.50
C GLN A 66 -38.93 15.08 -15.22
N ALA A 67 -38.84 13.75 -15.13
CA ALA A 67 -39.96 12.84 -14.83
C ALA A 67 -40.47 12.89 -13.37
N ASN A 68 -39.69 13.43 -12.41
CA ASN A 68 -40.12 13.51 -11.00
C ASN A 68 -40.96 14.76 -10.67
N ARG A 69 -41.21 15.65 -11.65
CA ARG A 69 -42.07 16.82 -11.47
C ARG A 69 -43.56 16.51 -11.55
N ILE A 70 -43.93 15.30 -11.99
CA ILE A 70 -45.31 14.95 -12.38
C ILE A 70 -46.06 14.20 -11.26
N LEU A 71 -45.36 13.46 -10.39
CA LEU A 71 -45.94 12.83 -9.19
C LEU A 71 -44.97 12.92 -8.01
N PRO A 72 -45.27 13.68 -6.94
CA PRO A 72 -44.42 13.78 -5.76
C PRO A 72 -44.67 12.55 -4.86
N THR A 73 -43.98 11.45 -5.11
CA THR A 73 -44.00 10.29 -4.20
C THR A 73 -42.83 10.45 -3.23
N ALA A 74 -43.14 10.80 -1.98
CA ALA A 74 -42.18 11.30 -0.98
C ALA A 74 -41.24 10.25 -0.34
N THR A 75 -41.00 9.10 -0.97
CA THR A 75 -40.22 7.99 -0.38
C THR A 75 -39.14 7.38 -1.28
N ILE A 76 -38.89 7.95 -2.47
CA ILE A 76 -37.95 7.40 -3.47
C ILE A 76 -36.49 7.89 -3.26
N TYR A 77 -36.25 8.82 -2.33
CA TYR A 77 -34.96 9.52 -2.23
C TYR A 77 -33.81 8.69 -1.64
N ASP A 78 -34.04 7.89 -0.61
CA ASP A 78 -32.98 7.07 0.03
C ASP A 78 -32.63 5.83 -0.80
N ASP A 79 -33.61 5.27 -1.51
CA ASP A 79 -33.44 4.05 -2.33
C ASP A 79 -32.53 4.31 -3.54
N ASP A 80 -32.58 5.52 -4.11
CA ASP A 80 -31.73 5.92 -5.23
C ASP A 80 -30.25 6.06 -4.82
N ILE A 81 -29.96 6.62 -3.63
CA ILE A 81 -28.58 6.74 -3.13
C ILE A 81 -28.00 5.36 -2.81
N ALA A 82 -28.78 4.49 -2.14
CA ALA A 82 -28.35 3.13 -1.82
C ALA A 82 -28.05 2.32 -3.09
N LYS A 83 -28.91 2.40 -4.11
CA LYS A 83 -28.70 1.76 -5.41
C LYS A 83 -27.43 2.24 -6.10
N GLN A 84 -27.13 3.54 -6.03
CA GLN A 84 -25.92 4.09 -6.65
C GLN A 84 -24.65 3.69 -5.90
N ILE A 85 -24.69 3.61 -4.57
CA ILE A 85 -23.59 3.06 -3.77
C ILE A 85 -23.32 1.60 -4.16
N GLU A 86 -24.37 0.80 -4.34
CA GLU A 86 -24.23 -0.59 -4.75
C GLU A 86 -23.65 -0.71 -6.17
N LEU A 87 -24.07 0.16 -7.09
CA LEU A 87 -23.48 0.25 -8.42
C LEU A 87 -21.98 0.58 -8.36
N LEU A 88 -21.58 1.55 -7.53
CA LEU A 88 -20.17 1.94 -7.35
C LEU A 88 -19.32 0.81 -6.77
N ARG A 89 -19.90 -0.04 -5.92
CA ARG A 89 -19.24 -1.22 -5.32
C ARG A 89 -19.23 -2.44 -6.24
N SER A 90 -20.02 -2.45 -7.30
CA SER A 90 -20.15 -3.61 -8.18
C SER A 90 -18.82 -3.95 -8.87
N SER A 91 -18.51 -5.24 -8.94
CA SER A 91 -17.27 -5.74 -9.57
C SER A 91 -17.14 -5.30 -11.03
N VAL A 92 -18.25 -5.26 -11.77
CA VAL A 92 -18.28 -4.82 -13.18
C VAL A 92 -17.92 -3.34 -13.32
N PHE A 93 -18.43 -2.48 -12.44
CA PHE A 93 -18.08 -1.06 -12.45
C PHE A 93 -16.61 -0.85 -12.10
N LEU A 94 -16.13 -1.54 -11.06
CA LEU A 94 -14.72 -1.48 -10.64
C LEU A 94 -13.78 -1.99 -11.73
N GLN A 95 -14.11 -3.10 -12.39
CA GLN A 95 -13.31 -3.65 -13.48
C GLN A 95 -13.14 -2.65 -14.63
N ARG A 96 -14.24 -2.01 -15.06
CA ARG A 96 -14.21 -0.98 -16.11
C ARG A 96 -13.46 0.28 -15.70
N SER A 97 -13.48 0.62 -14.41
CA SER A 97 -12.78 1.78 -13.87
C SER A 97 -11.28 1.50 -13.79
N PHE A 98 -10.87 0.36 -13.22
CA PHE A 98 -9.47 -0.04 -13.12
C PHE A 98 -8.83 -0.30 -14.48
N SER A 99 -9.57 -0.79 -15.48
CA SER A 99 -9.04 -0.98 -16.84
C SER A 99 -8.65 0.32 -17.56
N ARG A 100 -9.09 1.48 -17.05
CA ARG A 100 -8.73 2.81 -17.58
C ARG A 100 -7.55 3.44 -16.83
N LEU A 101 -7.11 2.83 -15.73
CA LEU A 101 -6.00 3.30 -14.93
C LEU A 101 -4.73 2.54 -15.29
N PRO A 102 -3.55 3.17 -15.24
CA PRO A 102 -2.26 2.52 -15.50
C PRO A 102 -1.81 1.73 -14.26
N LEU A 103 -2.59 0.72 -13.86
CA LEU A 103 -2.34 -0.18 -12.72
C LEU A 103 -1.72 -1.52 -13.15
N ASP A 104 -1.33 -1.59 -14.42
CA ASP A 104 -0.85 -2.77 -15.12
C ASP A 104 0.61 -3.10 -14.78
N MET A 105 1.38 -2.13 -14.26
CA MET A 105 2.73 -2.33 -13.75
C MET A 105 2.97 -1.56 -12.46
N SER A 106 3.56 -2.21 -11.46
CA SER A 106 4.04 -1.58 -10.23
C SER A 106 5.57 -1.45 -10.24
N TYR A 107 6.07 -0.33 -9.75
CA TYR A 107 7.50 -0.01 -9.70
C TYR A 107 7.94 0.07 -8.25
N TYR A 108 9.05 -0.59 -7.92
CA TYR A 108 9.55 -0.63 -6.55
C TYR A 108 11.02 -0.24 -6.47
N SER A 109 11.32 0.54 -5.44
CA SER A 109 12.67 0.72 -4.93
C SER A 109 12.90 -0.23 -3.77
N LYS A 110 13.99 -0.98 -3.80
CA LYS A 110 14.40 -1.86 -2.72
C LYS A 110 15.06 -1.03 -1.62
N GLY A 111 14.59 -1.15 -0.39
CA GLY A 111 15.27 -0.62 0.79
C GLY A 111 15.98 -1.72 1.58
N ARG A 112 16.67 -1.32 2.65
CA ARG A 112 17.36 -2.28 3.55
C ARG A 112 16.38 -3.11 4.37
N PHE A 113 15.27 -2.51 4.77
CA PHE A 113 14.27 -3.11 5.66
C PHE A 113 12.88 -3.17 5.03
N LEU A 114 12.54 -2.20 4.18
CA LEU A 114 11.25 -2.11 3.51
C LEU A 114 11.44 -1.70 2.05
N ASN A 115 10.62 -2.25 1.16
CA ASN A 115 10.53 -1.82 -0.23
C ASN A 115 9.48 -0.70 -0.34
N SER A 116 9.75 0.27 -1.20
CA SER A 116 8.85 1.40 -1.45
C SER A 116 8.32 1.34 -2.87
N GLU A 117 7.01 1.48 -3.06
CA GLU A 117 6.43 1.66 -4.38
C GLU A 117 6.69 3.08 -4.89
N ILE A 118 7.17 3.22 -6.13
CA ILE A 118 7.67 4.47 -6.70
C ILE A 118 7.02 4.81 -8.05
N PHE A 119 5.87 4.24 -8.42
CA PHE A 119 5.27 4.36 -9.77
C PHE A 119 5.36 5.76 -10.41
N ARG A 120 4.95 6.83 -9.71
CA ARG A 120 5.01 8.22 -10.23
C ARG A 120 6.37 8.91 -10.06
N ASN A 121 7.21 8.40 -9.17
CA ASN A 121 8.50 8.99 -8.81
C ASN A 121 9.67 8.15 -9.33
N ALA A 122 9.39 7.17 -10.19
CA ALA A 122 10.40 6.27 -10.72
C ALA A 122 11.35 7.06 -11.63
N PRO A 123 12.68 6.91 -11.46
CA PRO A 123 13.65 7.63 -12.28
C PRO A 123 13.81 7.02 -13.69
N PHE A 124 12.98 6.05 -14.04
CA PHE A 124 12.93 5.38 -15.33
C PHE A 124 11.47 5.00 -15.65
N ARG A 125 11.20 4.78 -16.93
CA ARG A 125 9.90 4.35 -17.45
C ARG A 125 10.08 3.08 -18.27
N ILE A 126 9.10 2.20 -18.20
CA ILE A 126 9.09 0.94 -18.97
C ILE A 126 7.83 0.87 -19.80
N GLU A 127 8.02 0.68 -21.10
CA GLU A 127 6.97 0.24 -22.01
C GLU A 127 7.12 -1.26 -22.19
N TYR A 128 6.01 -1.99 -22.23
CA TYR A 128 6.08 -3.44 -22.30
C TYR A 128 4.90 -4.03 -23.07
N LYS A 129 5.08 -5.28 -23.49
CA LYS A 129 4.05 -6.11 -24.09
C LYS A 129 4.21 -7.54 -23.59
N VAL A 130 3.21 -8.06 -22.90
CA VAL A 130 3.22 -9.43 -22.38
C VAL A 130 3.01 -10.41 -23.54
N LYS A 131 3.86 -11.44 -23.62
CA LYS A 131 3.72 -12.58 -24.53
C LYS A 131 3.20 -13.81 -23.82
N ASN A 132 3.69 -14.05 -22.60
CA ASN A 132 3.32 -15.20 -21.79
C ASN A 132 2.74 -14.73 -20.44
N PRO A 133 1.48 -15.07 -20.10
CA PRO A 133 0.87 -14.75 -18.81
C PRO A 133 1.64 -15.23 -17.58
N ALA A 134 2.54 -16.21 -17.73
CA ALA A 134 3.40 -16.68 -16.65
C ALA A 134 4.26 -15.59 -16.00
N ILE A 135 4.48 -14.45 -16.67
CA ILE A 135 5.25 -13.32 -16.12
C ILE A 135 4.48 -12.46 -15.10
N PHE A 136 3.15 -12.59 -15.03
CA PHE A 136 2.35 -11.79 -14.11
C PHE A 136 2.71 -12.08 -12.65
N GLY A 137 2.86 -11.02 -11.85
CA GLY A 137 3.21 -11.11 -10.43
C GLY A 137 4.68 -11.46 -10.15
N ILE A 138 5.51 -11.62 -11.19
CA ILE A 138 6.92 -11.95 -11.03
C ILE A 138 7.76 -10.66 -10.94
N PRO A 139 8.62 -10.52 -9.92
CA PRO A 139 9.53 -9.38 -9.83
C PRO A 139 10.62 -9.48 -10.90
N ILE A 140 10.71 -8.45 -11.74
CA ILE A 140 11.78 -8.25 -12.71
C ILE A 140 12.73 -7.19 -12.12
N TYR A 141 13.90 -7.63 -11.70
CA TYR A 141 14.94 -6.79 -11.12
C TYR A 141 15.74 -6.06 -12.19
N LEU A 142 16.06 -4.80 -11.90
CA LEU A 142 16.79 -3.90 -12.78
C LEU A 142 17.99 -3.33 -12.02
N ASP A 143 19.18 -3.64 -12.52
CA ASP A 143 20.46 -3.10 -12.04
C ASP A 143 21.08 -2.25 -13.14
N PHE A 144 21.17 -0.94 -12.94
CA PHE A 144 21.76 -0.04 -13.92
C PHE A 144 23.28 -0.07 -13.80
N ILE A 145 23.96 -0.32 -14.92
CA ILE A 145 25.44 -0.41 -14.99
C ILE A 145 26.00 0.96 -15.34
N ASN A 146 25.37 1.65 -16.29
CA ASN A 146 25.63 3.04 -16.64
C ASN A 146 24.35 3.69 -17.24
N ALA A 147 24.46 4.92 -17.75
CA ALA A 147 23.31 5.63 -18.36
C ALA A 147 22.78 4.98 -19.65
N GLU A 148 23.51 4.03 -20.24
CA GLU A 148 23.18 3.37 -21.49
C GLU A 148 22.94 1.86 -21.34
N LYS A 149 23.30 1.27 -20.19
CA LYS A 149 23.29 -0.19 -19.97
C LYS A 149 22.69 -0.56 -18.64
N TYR A 150 21.89 -1.63 -18.65
CA TYR A 150 21.31 -2.22 -17.45
C TYR A 150 21.32 -3.75 -17.52
N SER A 151 21.38 -4.40 -16.38
CA SER A 151 21.16 -5.83 -16.19
C SER A 151 19.71 -6.04 -15.76
N LEU A 152 19.02 -6.91 -16.47
CA LEU A 152 17.67 -7.36 -16.15
C LEU A 152 17.73 -8.80 -15.63
N SER A 153 17.01 -9.09 -14.54
CA SER A 153 16.87 -10.46 -14.07
C SER A 153 15.49 -10.79 -13.51
N TYR A 154 14.99 -11.99 -13.80
CA TYR A 154 13.73 -12.51 -13.26
C TYR A 154 13.82 -14.03 -13.15
N THR A 155 12.96 -14.62 -12.31
CA THR A 155 12.90 -16.07 -12.12
C THR A 155 11.46 -16.51 -12.13
N ILE A 156 11.09 -17.31 -13.12
CA ILE A 156 9.78 -17.94 -13.18
C ILE A 156 9.81 -19.21 -12.31
N PRO A 157 8.81 -19.44 -11.44
CA PRO A 157 8.75 -20.67 -10.66
C PRO A 157 8.87 -21.91 -11.56
N GLY A 158 9.84 -22.77 -11.26
CA GLY A 158 10.11 -23.98 -12.05
C GLY A 158 11.05 -23.79 -13.25
N MET A 159 11.52 -22.57 -13.52
CA MET A 159 12.52 -22.27 -14.56
C MET A 159 13.84 -21.75 -13.96
N LYS A 160 14.91 -21.80 -14.75
CA LYS A 160 16.20 -21.21 -14.36
C LYS A 160 16.08 -19.68 -14.35
N PRO A 161 16.82 -18.98 -13.47
CA PRO A 161 16.86 -17.52 -13.47
C PRO A 161 17.37 -17.01 -14.82
N ASN A 162 16.64 -16.08 -15.43
CA ASN A 162 17.12 -15.35 -16.58
C ASN A 162 17.83 -14.09 -16.08
N LYS A 163 19.08 -13.88 -16.51
CA LYS A 163 19.85 -12.67 -16.22
C LYS A 163 20.68 -12.29 -17.44
N GLN A 164 20.40 -11.11 -18.00
CA GLN A 164 21.06 -10.60 -19.20
C GLN A 164 21.18 -9.09 -19.16
N GLU A 165 22.17 -8.55 -19.88
CA GLU A 165 22.42 -7.12 -20.00
C GLU A 165 21.87 -6.57 -21.32
N TYR A 166 21.33 -5.36 -21.26
CA TYR A 166 20.67 -4.70 -22.38
C TYR A 166 21.03 -3.22 -22.44
N LEU A 167 20.81 -2.64 -23.62
CA LEU A 167 20.94 -1.20 -23.83
C LEU A 167 19.63 -0.49 -23.49
N VAL A 168 19.75 0.71 -22.91
CA VAL A 168 18.64 1.65 -22.66
C VAL A 168 18.08 2.13 -24.00
N ASN A 169 16.79 2.45 -24.04
CA ASN A 169 16.02 2.87 -25.21
C ASN A 169 15.90 1.82 -26.34
N GLN A 170 16.41 0.60 -26.14
CA GLN A 170 16.24 -0.51 -27.07
C GLN A 170 15.08 -1.41 -26.63
N VAL A 171 14.29 -1.87 -27.61
CA VAL A 171 13.27 -2.89 -27.38
C VAL A 171 13.96 -4.24 -27.18
N VAL A 172 13.77 -4.81 -26.00
CA VAL A 172 14.28 -6.12 -25.60
C VAL A 172 13.18 -7.16 -25.82
N GLN A 173 13.55 -8.22 -26.52
CA GLN A 173 12.64 -9.30 -26.89
C GLN A 173 12.94 -10.55 -26.05
N LEU A 174 12.22 -10.73 -24.93
CA LEU A 174 12.27 -11.97 -24.15
C LEU A 174 11.13 -12.91 -24.59
N PRO A 175 11.21 -14.22 -24.26
CA PRO A 175 10.14 -15.17 -24.57
C PRO A 175 8.80 -14.79 -23.93
N GLU A 176 8.82 -14.22 -22.73
CA GLU A 176 7.63 -13.96 -21.93
C GLU A 176 7.14 -12.51 -22.01
N ILE A 177 8.04 -11.57 -22.32
CA ILE A 177 7.75 -10.13 -22.32
C ILE A 177 8.62 -9.38 -23.32
N GLU A 178 8.05 -8.41 -24.02
CA GLU A 178 8.79 -7.37 -24.72
C GLU A 178 8.86 -6.17 -23.80
N LEU A 179 10.02 -5.53 -23.67
CA LEU A 179 10.16 -4.34 -22.84
C LEU A 179 11.13 -3.33 -23.45
N LYS A 180 10.83 -2.05 -23.27
CA LYS A 180 11.68 -0.92 -23.61
C LYS A 180 11.83 -0.08 -22.34
N LEU A 181 13.08 0.11 -21.92
CA LEU A 181 13.40 0.91 -20.75
C LEU A 181 13.93 2.27 -21.20
N GLU A 182 13.38 3.33 -20.62
CA GLU A 182 13.83 4.72 -20.81
C GLU A 182 14.23 5.30 -19.45
N ILE A 183 15.39 5.96 -19.39
CA ILE A 183 15.86 6.61 -18.16
C ILE A 183 15.43 8.07 -18.17
N GLY A 184 14.72 8.49 -17.12
CA GLY A 184 14.35 9.88 -16.90
C GLY A 184 15.36 10.65 -16.05
N ASN A 185 15.91 10.03 -15.01
CA ASN A 185 16.87 10.67 -14.11
C ASN A 185 17.95 9.67 -13.64
N TYR A 186 19.09 9.66 -14.33
CA TYR A 186 20.19 8.75 -14.01
C TYR A 186 20.86 9.06 -12.65
N ASN A 187 20.91 10.32 -12.22
CA ASN A 187 21.53 10.67 -10.94
C ASN A 187 20.79 10.06 -9.75
N ALA A 188 19.45 10.08 -9.78
CA ALA A 188 18.62 9.45 -8.76
C ALA A 188 18.81 7.91 -8.71
N ILE A 189 19.10 7.29 -9.86
CA ILE A 189 19.42 5.86 -9.93
C ILE A 189 20.74 5.56 -9.21
N VAL A 190 21.79 6.32 -9.52
CA VAL A 190 23.12 6.17 -8.91
C VAL A 190 23.07 6.37 -7.40
N GLU A 191 22.35 7.38 -6.92
CA GLU A 191 22.17 7.64 -5.48
C GLU A 191 21.57 6.42 -4.77
N GLN A 192 20.50 5.83 -5.34
CA GLN A 192 19.86 4.65 -4.77
C GLN A 192 20.79 3.42 -4.78
N GLN A 193 21.49 3.17 -5.90
CA GLN A 193 22.40 2.02 -6.02
C GLN A 193 23.65 2.14 -5.14
N SER A 194 24.07 3.36 -4.79
CA SER A 194 25.15 3.59 -3.82
C SER A 194 24.76 3.15 -2.40
N THR A 195 23.46 3.28 -2.06
CA THR A 195 22.93 2.86 -0.76
C THR A 195 22.56 1.37 -0.73
N ILE A 196 22.15 0.83 -1.88
CA ILE A 196 21.65 -0.53 -2.09
C ILE A 196 22.38 -1.15 -3.30
N SER A 197 23.41 -1.96 -3.03
CA SER A 197 24.38 -2.38 -4.04
C SER A 197 23.88 -3.36 -5.11
N LYS A 198 22.73 -4.03 -4.91
CA LYS A 198 22.16 -4.99 -5.87
C LYS A 198 20.64 -5.00 -5.84
N ASN A 199 20.04 -5.20 -7.01
CA ASN A 199 18.60 -5.26 -7.25
C ASN A 199 17.89 -4.06 -6.63
N SER A 200 18.45 -2.86 -6.83
CA SER A 200 17.96 -1.63 -6.19
C SER A 200 16.56 -1.26 -6.65
N TYR A 201 16.19 -1.69 -7.86
CA TYR A 201 14.88 -1.51 -8.44
C TYR A 201 14.32 -2.83 -8.94
N PHE A 202 13.00 -2.97 -8.86
CA PHE A 202 12.28 -4.03 -9.54
C PHE A 202 10.90 -3.56 -9.97
N ILE A 203 10.39 -4.17 -11.01
CA ILE A 203 9.02 -3.97 -11.47
C ILE A 203 8.23 -5.28 -11.34
N VAL A 204 6.92 -5.15 -11.24
CA VAL A 204 5.98 -6.28 -11.28
C VAL A 204 4.90 -5.94 -12.28
N VAL A 205 4.68 -6.82 -13.25
CA VAL A 205 3.54 -6.71 -14.17
C VAL A 205 2.33 -7.34 -13.49
N ASN A 206 1.27 -6.55 -13.31
CA ASN A 206 0.08 -6.95 -12.59
C ASN A 206 -0.88 -7.70 -13.52
N ASN A 207 -1.55 -8.72 -12.99
CA ASN A 207 -2.59 -9.42 -13.75
C ASN A 207 -3.86 -8.54 -13.80
N PRO A 208 -4.33 -8.12 -14.99
CA PRO A 208 -5.53 -7.28 -15.12
C PRO A 208 -6.79 -7.92 -14.54
N GLU A 209 -6.89 -9.25 -14.55
CA GLU A 209 -8.05 -9.98 -14.01
C GLU A 209 -8.11 -9.93 -12.47
N ASN A 210 -6.96 -9.74 -11.81
CA ASN A 210 -6.86 -9.73 -10.35
C ASN A 210 -6.94 -8.31 -9.76
N LEU A 211 -7.02 -7.26 -10.57
CA LEU A 211 -7.05 -5.87 -10.08
C LEU A 211 -8.25 -5.62 -9.16
N VAL A 212 -9.43 -6.12 -9.52
CA VAL A 212 -10.63 -5.96 -8.69
C VAL A 212 -10.43 -6.62 -7.32
N ALA A 213 -9.93 -7.86 -7.29
CA ALA A 213 -9.67 -8.57 -6.04
C ALA A 213 -8.61 -7.88 -5.17
N ALA A 214 -7.60 -7.26 -5.80
CA ALA A 214 -6.53 -6.55 -5.10
C ALA A 214 -6.99 -5.20 -4.51
N TYR A 215 -7.79 -4.42 -5.24
CA TYR A 215 -8.11 -3.04 -4.85
C TYR A 215 -9.51 -2.85 -4.24
N ALA A 216 -10.49 -3.71 -4.55
CA ALA A 216 -11.84 -3.56 -4.02
C ALA A 216 -11.92 -3.59 -2.48
N PRO A 217 -11.14 -4.42 -1.74
CA PRO A 217 -11.18 -4.41 -0.27
C PRO A 217 -10.73 -3.08 0.36
N GLY A 218 -9.89 -2.31 -0.34
CA GLY A 218 -9.43 -1.01 0.12
C GLY A 218 -10.39 0.13 -0.19
N LEU A 219 -11.43 -0.11 -1.00
CA LEU A 219 -12.38 0.91 -1.43
C LEU A 219 -13.53 1.06 -0.43
N LYS A 220 -13.65 2.23 0.16
CA LYS A 220 -14.76 2.60 1.04
C LYS A 220 -15.66 3.61 0.34
N VAL A 221 -16.92 3.21 0.13
CA VAL A 221 -17.98 4.09 -0.40
C VAL A 221 -18.99 4.33 0.71
N SER A 222 -19.22 5.59 1.08
CA SER A 222 -20.15 5.98 2.15
C SER A 222 -20.92 7.25 1.81
N VAL A 223 -22.16 7.37 2.30
CA VAL A 223 -22.93 8.62 2.22
C VAL A 223 -22.22 9.68 3.06
N MET A 224 -21.89 10.82 2.45
CA MET A 224 -21.34 11.98 3.17
C MET A 224 -22.47 12.85 3.69
N ASN A 225 -23.43 13.20 2.83
CA ASN A 225 -24.61 13.97 3.21
C ASN A 225 -25.80 13.56 2.34
N ALA A 226 -26.81 12.94 2.97
CA ALA A 226 -28.01 12.47 2.29
C ALA A 226 -28.84 13.62 1.70
N ALA A 227 -28.99 14.73 2.43
CA ALA A 227 -29.74 15.90 1.98
C ALA A 227 -29.09 16.60 0.78
N ALA A 228 -27.75 16.67 0.76
CA ALA A 228 -26.98 17.21 -0.36
C ALA A 228 -26.74 16.18 -1.49
N LYS A 229 -27.18 14.93 -1.30
CA LYS A 229 -26.96 13.77 -2.18
C LYS A 229 -25.48 13.58 -2.53
N THR A 230 -24.62 13.61 -1.52
CA THR A 230 -23.17 13.43 -1.71
C THR A 230 -22.70 12.08 -1.18
N ILE A 231 -21.87 11.41 -1.98
CA ILE A 231 -21.19 10.15 -1.67
C ILE A 231 -19.69 10.44 -1.59
N GLN A 232 -19.05 9.95 -0.53
CA GLN A 232 -17.60 9.91 -0.43
C GLN A 232 -17.08 8.54 -0.86
N ILE A 233 -16.03 8.56 -1.66
CA ILE A 233 -15.21 7.41 -1.99
C ILE A 233 -13.82 7.64 -1.40
N SER A 234 -13.27 6.67 -0.69
CA SER A 234 -11.92 6.72 -0.13
C SER A 234 -11.23 5.38 -0.10
#